data_AF-A0A918MF82-F1
#
_entry.id   AF-A0A918MF82-F1
#
_cell.length_a   1.000
_cell.length_b   1.000
_cell.length_c   1.000
_cell.angle_alpha   90.00
_cell.angle_beta   90.00
_cell.angle_gamma   90.00
#
_symmetry.space_group_name_H-M   'P 1'
#
loop_
_entity.id
_entity.type
_entity.pdbx_description
1 polymer ?
#
loop_
_entity_poly.entity_id
_entity_poly.type
_entity_poly.pdbx_seq_one_letter_code
_entity_poly.pdbx_strand_id
1 'polypeptide(L)'
;MVDAAAALSTADLPCGPGNVERANALLGVNWTLHDLRHTAAYRMARDPGPALTDVQWVLGHAHLSTTQIYLPAGRDEIIEAVRAHHQRQTRLAQVPAVPAPGYRAESLYDLFGGAR
;
A
#
# COMPACT_ATOMS: atom_id res chain seq x y z
N MET A 1 43.04 29.23 47.18
CA MET A 1 42.93 28.23 48.25
C MET A 1 41.45 28.22 48.64
N VAL A 2 40.58 27.39 48.09
CA VAL A 2 40.70 26.06 47.48
C VAL A 2 39.58 25.87 46.44
N ASP A 3 39.88 25.07 45.42
CA ASP A 3 38.92 24.42 44.53
C ASP A 3 37.86 23.62 45.29
N ALA A 4 36.67 23.45 44.71
CA ALA A 4 36.23 22.16 44.16
C ALA A 4 34.69 22.01 44.03
N ALA A 5 34.32 21.34 42.95
CA ALA A 5 33.09 20.59 42.73
C ALA A 5 31.84 21.38 42.27
N ALA A 6 31.87 21.64 40.96
CA ALA A 6 30.74 21.43 40.07
C ALA A 6 29.74 20.37 40.57
N ALA A 7 28.50 20.80 40.77
CA ALA A 7 27.32 19.96 40.69
C ALA A 7 26.23 20.73 39.93
N LEU A 8 26.48 21.01 38.65
CA LEU A 8 25.37 21.11 37.70
C LEU A 8 24.78 19.70 37.61
N SER A 9 23.67 19.48 38.30
CA SER A 9 22.80 18.34 38.02
C SER A 9 22.30 18.49 36.59
N THR A 10 22.89 17.74 35.66
CA THR A 10 22.45 17.65 34.26
C THR A 10 21.24 16.74 34.07
N ALA A 11 20.45 16.51 35.13
CA ALA A 11 19.27 15.67 35.12
C ALA A 11 18.01 16.54 35.23
N ASP A 12 17.76 17.36 34.20
CA ASP A 12 16.44 17.79 33.72
C ASP A 12 16.64 18.90 32.67
N LEU A 13 17.15 18.50 31.49
CA LEU A 13 16.86 19.30 30.30
C LEU A 13 15.38 19.03 29.99
N PRO A 14 14.49 20.03 30.00
CA PRO A 14 13.11 19.80 29.59
C PRO A 14 13.16 19.29 28.15
N CYS A 15 12.69 18.07 27.91
CA CYS A 15 12.47 17.64 26.54
C CYS A 15 11.46 18.65 25.97
N GLY A 16 11.93 19.55 25.10
CA GLY A 16 11.02 20.45 24.40
C GLY A 16 9.92 19.61 23.75
N PRO A 17 8.72 20.18 23.53
CA PRO A 17 7.61 19.44 22.92
C PRO A 17 8.12 18.70 21.69
N GLY A 18 7.77 17.41 21.56
CA GLY A 18 8.23 16.57 20.47
C GLY A 18 7.88 17.16 19.09
N ASN A 19 8.49 16.61 18.04
CA ASN A 19 8.32 17.17 16.69
C ASN A 19 6.83 17.23 16.26
N VAL A 20 6.00 16.28 16.71
CA VAL A 20 4.57 16.24 16.43
C VAL A 20 3.82 17.32 17.19
N GLU A 21 4.11 17.50 18.48
CA GLU A 21 3.50 18.53 19.31
C GLU A 21 3.82 19.94 18.78
N ARG A 22 5.04 20.15 18.29
CA ARG A 22 5.42 21.42 17.63
C ARG A 22 4.68 21.64 16.31
N ALA A 23 4.57 20.60 15.48
CA ALA A 23 3.83 20.69 14.22
C ALA A 23 2.33 20.96 14.45
N ASN A 24 1.73 20.30 15.44
CA ASN A 24 0.35 20.50 15.86
C ASN A 24 0.09 21.95 16.28
N ALA A 25 0.97 22.53 17.09
CA ALA A 25 0.85 23.93 17.53
C ALA A 25 0.94 24.93 16.36
N LEU A 26 1.81 24.66 15.39
CA LEU A 26 1.96 25.51 14.19
C LEU A 26 0.74 25.43 13.26
N LEU A 27 0.13 24.26 13.14
CA LEU A 27 -0.97 24.00 12.21
C LEU A 27 -2.36 24.18 12.84
N GLY A 28 -2.45 24.34 14.16
CA GLY A 28 -3.73 24.42 14.89
C GLY A 28 -4.51 23.09 14.87
N VAL A 29 -3.80 21.95 14.81
CA VAL A 29 -4.39 20.61 14.78
C VAL A 29 -3.95 19.78 15.98
N ASN A 30 -4.54 18.61 16.17
CA ASN A 30 -4.22 17.70 17.27
C ASN A 30 -3.99 16.27 16.76
N TRP A 31 -3.01 16.08 15.87
CA TRP A 31 -2.67 14.76 15.35
C TRP A 31 -1.74 14.01 16.29
N THR A 32 -2.01 12.74 16.47
CA THR A 32 -1.16 11.83 17.24
C THR A 32 -0.15 11.14 16.32
N LEU A 33 0.89 10.55 16.91
CA LEU A 33 1.78 9.64 16.19
C LEU A 33 1.03 8.46 15.56
N HIS A 34 -0.08 8.05 16.17
CA HIS A 34 -0.92 6.98 15.65
C HIS A 34 -1.64 7.40 14.36
N ASP A 35 -2.11 8.64 14.27
CA ASP A 35 -2.75 9.18 13.05
C ASP A 35 -1.75 9.25 11.88
N LEU A 36 -0.50 9.63 12.18
CA LEU A 36 0.59 9.63 11.21
C LEU A 36 0.90 8.19 10.74
N ARG A 37 0.97 7.23 11.68
CA ARG A 37 1.17 5.81 11.34
C ARG A 37 0.05 5.29 10.45
N HIS A 38 -1.21 5.59 10.77
CA HIS A 38 -2.35 5.20 9.95
C HIS A 38 -2.28 5.79 8.54
N THR A 39 -1.98 7.09 8.43
CA THR A 39 -1.87 7.78 7.14
C THR A 39 -0.74 7.19 6.29
N ALA A 40 0.42 6.93 6.88
CA ALA A 40 1.55 6.31 6.19
C ALA A 40 1.22 4.87 5.74
N ALA A 41 0.65 4.06 6.63
CA ALA A 41 0.25 2.69 6.33
C ALA A 41 -0.77 2.61 5.19
N TYR A 42 -1.76 3.50 5.19
CA TYR A 42 -2.77 3.57 4.14
C TYR A 42 -2.17 3.94 2.78
N ARG A 43 -1.23 4.89 2.75
CA ARG A 43 -0.53 5.28 1.51
C ARG A 43 0.36 4.14 0.99
N MET A 44 1.13 3.51 1.86
CA MET A 44 1.99 2.38 1.48
C MET A 44 1.18 1.18 0.97
N ALA A 45 0.07 0.83 1.62
CA ALA A 45 -0.76 -0.31 1.23
C ALA A 45 -1.46 -0.10 -0.14
N ARG A 46 -1.54 1.14 -0.62
CA ARG A 46 -2.17 1.53 -1.90
C ARG A 46 -1.16 1.87 -2.98
N ASP A 47 0.12 1.93 -2.65
CA ASP A 47 1.19 2.12 -3.61
C ASP A 47 1.37 0.81 -4.40
N PRO A 48 1.33 0.84 -5.75
CA PRO A 48 1.59 -0.36 -6.55
C PRO A 48 3.01 -0.92 -6.45
N GLY A 49 3.95 -0.15 -5.89
CA GLY A 49 5.35 -0.58 -5.72
C GLY A 49 5.55 -1.70 -4.69
N PRO A 50 5.33 -1.44 -3.38
CA PRO A 50 5.59 -2.40 -2.31
C PRO A 50 4.52 -3.49 -2.21
N ALA A 51 4.94 -4.72 -1.88
CA ALA A 51 3.99 -5.77 -1.54
C ALA A 51 3.41 -5.51 -0.13
N LEU A 52 2.20 -6.00 0.13
CA LEU A 52 1.57 -5.85 1.45
C LEU A 52 2.41 -6.49 2.58
N THR A 53 3.19 -7.53 2.26
CA THR A 53 4.15 -8.16 3.18
C THR A 53 5.29 -7.22 3.56
N ASP A 54 5.71 -6.33 2.66
CA ASP A 54 6.75 -5.33 2.94
C ASP A 54 6.19 -4.26 3.87
N VAL A 55 4.95 -3.83 3.63
CA VAL A 55 4.22 -2.91 4.52
C VAL A 55 4.05 -3.53 5.92
N GLN A 56 3.73 -4.82 6.01
CA GLN A 56 3.68 -5.53 7.29
C GLN A 56 5.01 -5.46 8.04
N TRP A 57 6.12 -5.69 7.32
CA TRP A 57 7.47 -5.62 7.87
C TRP A 57 7.83 -4.23 8.38
N VAL A 58 7.57 -3.19 7.57
CA VAL A 58 7.79 -1.78 7.96
C VAL A 58 7.00 -1.41 9.21
N LEU A 59 5.78 -1.92 9.32
CA LEU A 59 4.91 -1.65 10.46
C LEU A 59 5.25 -2.52 11.69
N GLY A 60 6.07 -3.55 11.55
CA GLY A 60 6.38 -4.50 12.62
C GLY A 60 5.16 -5.33 13.06
N HIS A 61 4.24 -5.60 12.13
CA HIS A 61 3.03 -6.37 12.41
C HIS A 61 3.34 -7.88 12.42
N ALA A 62 2.96 -8.55 13.50
CA ALA A 62 3.15 -10.00 13.63
C ALA A 62 2.27 -10.81 12.66
N HIS A 63 1.07 -10.29 12.34
CA HIS A 63 0.10 -10.97 11.49
C HIS A 63 -0.26 -10.08 10.30
N LEU A 64 -0.38 -10.67 9.11
CA LEU A 64 -0.78 -9.92 7.92
C LEU A 64 -2.17 -9.30 8.09
N SER A 65 -3.07 -9.95 8.84
CA SER A 65 -4.43 -9.47 9.12
C SER A 65 -4.45 -8.10 9.82
N THR A 66 -3.45 -7.78 10.65
CA THR A 66 -3.37 -6.45 11.28
C THR A 66 -2.92 -5.37 10.31
N THR A 67 -2.28 -5.73 9.19
CA THR A 67 -1.95 -4.82 8.08
C THR A 67 -3.10 -4.70 7.08
N GLN A 68 -3.90 -5.76 6.92
CA GLN A 68 -5.03 -5.80 5.99
C GLN A 68 -6.11 -4.74 6.29
N ILE A 69 -6.16 -4.20 7.51
CA ILE A 69 -7.08 -3.11 7.87
C ILE A 69 -6.85 -1.84 7.02
N TYR A 70 -5.69 -1.71 6.35
CA TYR A 70 -5.36 -0.59 5.46
C TYR A 70 -5.69 -0.83 3.99
N LEU A 71 -6.07 -2.06 3.63
CA LEU A 71 -6.49 -2.41 2.28
C LEU A 71 -7.88 -1.94 1.84
N PRO A 72 -8.87 -1.59 2.69
CA PRO A 72 -10.20 -1.26 2.22
C PRO A 72 -10.13 -0.19 1.12
N ALA A 73 -10.49 -0.61 -0.08
CA ALA A 73 -10.68 0.25 -1.23
C ALA A 73 -12.08 0.87 -1.12
N GLY A 74 -12.22 2.13 -1.51
CA GLY A 74 -13.54 2.72 -1.67
C GLY A 74 -14.34 1.91 -2.70
N ARG A 75 -15.66 1.86 -2.56
CA ARG A 75 -16.53 1.10 -3.49
C ARG A 75 -16.20 1.37 -4.95
N ASP A 76 -15.96 2.64 -5.30
CA ASP A 76 -15.70 3.07 -6.68
C ASP A 76 -14.31 2.59 -7.17
N GLU A 77 -13.31 2.55 -6.29
CA GLU A 77 -11.99 1.97 -6.58
C GLU A 77 -12.08 0.46 -6.85
N ILE A 78 -12.92 -0.26 -6.09
CA ILE A 78 -13.17 -1.69 -6.31
C ILE A 78 -13.82 -1.92 -7.67
N ILE A 79 -14.84 -1.14 -8.01
CA ILE A 79 -15.52 -1.23 -9.30
C ILE A 79 -14.53 -1.05 -10.45
N GLU A 80 -13.66 -0.03 -10.36
CA GLU A 80 -12.67 0.23 -11.39
C GLU A 80 -11.60 -0.86 -11.46
N ALA A 81 -11.12 -1.35 -10.32
CA ALA A 81 -10.15 -2.45 -10.28
C ALA A 81 -10.70 -3.74 -10.90
N VAL A 82 -11.96 -4.09 -10.62
CA VAL A 82 -12.65 -5.25 -11.20
C VAL A 82 -12.84 -5.07 -12.71
N ARG A 83 -13.28 -3.89 -13.15
CA ARG A 83 -13.40 -3.57 -14.59
C ARG A 83 -12.06 -3.74 -15.29
N ALA A 84 -11.00 -3.14 -14.75
CA ALA A 84 -9.66 -3.22 -15.32
C ALA A 84 -9.14 -4.67 -15.35
N HIS A 85 -9.45 -5.48 -14.32
CA HIS A 85 -9.13 -6.90 -14.32
C HIS A 85 -9.80 -7.65 -15.47
N HIS A 86 -11.12 -7.49 -15.65
CA HIS A 86 -11.83 -8.14 -16.75
C HIS A 86 -11.35 -7.70 -18.12
N GLN A 87 -11.05 -6.41 -18.31
CA GLN A 87 -10.47 -5.91 -19.56
C GLN A 87 -9.12 -6.58 -19.89
N ARG A 88 -8.25 -6.77 -18.88
CA ARG A 88 -6.99 -7.51 -19.06
C ARG A 88 -7.25 -8.96 -19.46
N GLN A 89 -8.19 -9.64 -18.80
CA GLN A 89 -8.56 -11.03 -19.12
C GLN A 89 -9.11 -11.15 -20.55
N THR A 90 -10.01 -10.26 -20.97
CA THR A 90 -10.54 -10.23 -22.33
C THR A 90 -9.43 -10.04 -23.36
N ARG A 91 -8.48 -9.12 -23.12
CA ARG A 91 -7.34 -8.90 -24.01
C ARG A 91 -6.47 -10.15 -24.16
N LEU A 92 -6.24 -10.88 -23.07
CA LEU A 92 -5.51 -12.15 -23.11
C LEU A 92 -6.27 -13.23 -23.89
N ALA A 93 -7.59 -13.30 -23.71
CA ALA A 93 -8.45 -14.25 -24.41
C ALA A 93 -8.61 -13.94 -25.92
N GLN A 94 -8.36 -12.70 -26.34
CA GLN A 94 -8.35 -12.30 -27.76
C GLN A 94 -7.11 -12.79 -28.50
N VAL A 95 -6.07 -13.27 -27.81
CA VAL A 95 -4.94 -13.94 -28.47
C VAL A 95 -5.44 -15.28 -29.00
N PRO A 96 -5.47 -15.51 -30.33
CA PRO A 96 -6.01 -16.74 -30.89
C PRO A 96 -5.19 -17.93 -30.36
N ALA A 97 -5.86 -18.86 -29.67
CA ALA A 97 -5.22 -20.10 -29.28
C ALA A 97 -4.82 -20.87 -30.55
N VAL A 98 -3.60 -21.40 -30.58
CA VAL A 98 -3.21 -22.36 -31.63
C VAL A 98 -4.16 -23.56 -31.51
N PRO A 99 -4.81 -23.99 -32.60
CA PRO A 99 -5.67 -25.16 -32.59
C PRO A 99 -4.97 -26.37 -31.97
N ALA A 100 -5.68 -27.13 -31.15
CA ALA A 100 -5.15 -28.36 -30.59
C ALA A 100 -4.69 -29.31 -31.72
N PRO A 101 -3.59 -30.08 -31.52
CA PRO A 101 -3.11 -31.02 -32.53
C PRO A 101 -4.23 -31.97 -32.99
N GLY A 102 -4.41 -32.10 -34.31
CA GLY A 102 -5.47 -32.93 -34.90
C GLY A 102 -6.65 -32.14 -35.49
N TYR A 103 -6.78 -30.85 -35.18
CA TYR A 103 -7.74 -29.97 -35.86
C TYR A 103 -7.06 -29.20 -36.99
N ARG A 104 -7.70 -29.17 -38.16
CA ARG A 104 -7.27 -28.32 -39.28
C ARG A 104 -7.82 -26.91 -39.10
N ALA A 105 -7.00 -25.89 -39.40
CA ALA A 105 -7.36 -24.49 -39.21
C ALA A 105 -8.56 -24.07 -40.08
N GLU A 106 -8.61 -24.58 -41.31
CA GLU A 106 -9.69 -24.36 -42.28
C GLU A 106 -11.05 -24.86 -41.77
N SER A 107 -11.10 -26.05 -41.15
CA SER A 107 -12.35 -26.60 -40.62
C SER A 107 -12.87 -25.82 -39.42
N LEU A 108 -11.98 -25.25 -38.60
CA LEU A 108 -12.36 -24.38 -37.49
C LEU A 108 -12.84 -23.02 -38.00
N TYR A 109 -12.26 -22.52 -39.09
CA TYR A 109 -12.69 -21.27 -39.73
C TYR A 109 -14.12 -21.38 -40.29
N ASP A 110 -14.46 -22.51 -40.92
CA ASP A 110 -15.82 -22.78 -41.41
C ASP A 110 -16.82 -22.93 -40.25
N LEU A 111 -16.41 -23.56 -39.15
CA LEU A 111 -17.29 -23.83 -38.00
C LEU A 111 -17.58 -22.58 -37.17
N PHE A 112 -16.57 -21.75 -36.91
CA PHE A 112 -16.68 -20.59 -36.01
C PHE A 112 -16.85 -19.27 -36.76
N GLY A 113 -16.63 -19.25 -38.08
CA GLY A 113 -16.57 -18.04 -38.88
C GLY A 113 -15.30 -17.26 -38.57
N GLY A 114 -14.53 -16.93 -39.61
CA GLY A 114 -13.32 -16.12 -39.44
C GLY A 114 -13.58 -14.81 -38.71
N ALA A 115 -12.68 -14.47 -37.78
CA ALA A 115 -12.60 -13.13 -37.22
C ALA A 115 -12.36 -12.13 -38.37
N ARG A 116 -13.39 -11.33 -38.67
CA ARG A 116 -13.30 -10.16 -39.54
C ARG A 116 -12.67 -9.00 -38.78
#